data_AF-A0A835YWV6-F1
#
_entry.id   AF-A0A835YWV6-F1
#
_cell.length_a   1.000
_cell.length_b   1.000
_cell.length_c   1.000
_cell.angle_alpha   90.00
_cell.angle_beta   90.00
_cell.angle_gamma   90.00
#
_symmetry.space_group_name_H-M   'P 1'
#
loop_
_entity.id
_entity.type
_entity.pdbx_description
1 polymer ?
#
loop_
_entity_poly.entity_id
_entity_poly.type
_entity_poly.pdbx_seq_one_letter_code
_entity_poly.pdbx_strand_id
1 'polypeptide(L)'
;MAMFRAAAEGDGAANNPFSQYYQQITHQQNMLQDAVRTGTYQRAIVGNSADFRGKVVLDVGTGTGILAFFAAQAGARKVYAVEASDMADVARKLVESNGMQAVIEVVKGKLEDITLPEKVDIIVSEPIGFLLVHERMLETYIVARDKFLKPGGAMYPTAGTIVVTPITCDALYQEQLAKAAFWSTADFYGVNVSSLWEQAVREHFSQAIVGYMHRNMMISQDVATHTVDFATVTDKGLTAFEVPFRFTVSVTAIMHGIGAWFDLSFKGSQDHVVLSTSPDCPGTHWYQCRLMFSQPLAVNATQVVCGVLKFQANDKFSYCIDMEAELEGSGIKTTQHINLQDQLYHYLQHPDSATAMPAAY
;
A
#
# COMPACT_ATOMS: atom_id res chain seq x y z
N MET A 1 -5.35 30.64 -8.30
CA MET A 1 -5.38 30.50 -6.83
C MET A 1 -5.90 29.11 -6.52
N ALA A 2 -5.16 28.02 -6.73
CA ALA A 2 -3.96 27.56 -6.02
C ALA A 2 -4.25 27.34 -4.51
N MET A 3 -4.89 26.21 -4.20
CA MET A 3 -4.98 25.65 -2.85
C MET A 3 -4.44 24.21 -2.92
N PHE A 4 -3.56 23.88 -1.97
CA PHE A 4 -2.81 22.63 -1.78
C PHE A 4 -1.49 22.46 -2.56
N ARG A 5 -0.60 23.45 -2.39
CA ARG A 5 0.84 23.20 -2.25
C ARG A 5 1.10 22.79 -0.79
N ALA A 6 1.04 21.49 -0.47
CA ALA A 6 1.51 20.99 0.83
C ALA A 6 2.96 20.48 0.81
N ALA A 7 3.67 20.63 -0.30
CA ALA A 7 5.10 20.28 -0.41
C ALA A 7 5.98 21.41 -0.99
N ALA A 8 5.43 22.60 -1.24
CA ALA A 8 6.15 23.68 -1.92
C ALA A 8 5.92 25.02 -1.22
N GLU A 9 6.42 25.16 0.00
CA GLU A 9 6.97 26.38 0.63
C GLU A 9 7.18 26.10 2.14
N GLY A 10 8.44 25.85 2.53
CA GLY A 10 8.86 25.71 3.93
C GLY A 10 8.74 24.29 4.52
N ASP A 11 9.89 23.71 4.86
CA ASP A 11 10.10 22.62 5.84
C ASP A 11 9.31 21.29 5.76
N GLY A 12 8.39 21.11 4.82
CA GLY A 12 7.52 19.91 4.76
C GLY A 12 8.26 18.58 4.57
N ALA A 13 9.47 18.59 4.01
CA ALA A 13 10.31 17.40 3.91
C ALA A 13 11.10 17.08 5.20
N ALA A 14 11.37 18.08 6.05
CA ALA A 14 12.03 17.88 7.34
C ALA A 14 11.07 17.26 8.38
N ASN A 15 9.77 17.36 8.15
CA ASN A 15 8.70 16.83 9.00
C ASN A 15 8.00 15.57 8.44
N ASN A 16 8.49 14.97 7.36
CA ASN A 16 7.96 13.67 6.93
C ASN A 16 8.43 12.59 7.92
N PRO A 17 7.54 11.98 8.73
CA PRO A 17 7.92 11.01 9.76
C PRO A 17 8.57 9.75 9.16
N PHE A 18 8.29 9.42 7.91
CA PHE A 18 8.83 8.25 7.23
C PHE A 18 10.30 8.42 6.84
N SER A 19 10.80 9.66 6.70
CA SER A 19 12.18 9.92 6.29
C SER A 19 13.23 9.33 7.24
N GLN A 20 12.99 9.42 8.55
CA GLN A 20 13.87 8.84 9.57
C GLN A 20 13.80 7.31 9.59
N TYR A 21 12.64 6.74 9.30
CA TYR A 21 12.43 5.30 9.21
C TYR A 21 13.27 4.71 8.06
N TYR A 22 13.17 5.27 6.86
CA TYR A 22 13.89 4.75 5.68
C TYR A 22 15.41 4.92 5.71
N GLN A 23 15.92 5.77 6.60
CA GLN A 23 17.36 5.98 6.82
C GLN A 23 18.03 4.87 7.63
N GLN A 24 17.27 3.98 8.27
CA GLN A 24 17.86 2.93 9.10
C GLN A 24 18.09 1.65 8.29
N ILE A 25 19.31 1.11 8.41
CA ILE A 25 19.69 -0.18 7.80
C ILE A 25 18.77 -1.32 8.25
N THR A 26 18.29 -1.30 9.48
CA THR A 26 17.34 -2.30 10.01
C THR A 26 16.02 -2.30 9.25
N HIS A 27 15.50 -1.13 8.89
CA HIS A 27 14.26 -1.03 8.09
C HIS A 27 14.50 -1.42 6.63
N GLN A 28 15.64 -1.04 6.05
CA GLN A 28 16.05 -1.54 4.74
C GLN A 28 16.20 -3.07 4.73
N GLN A 29 16.76 -3.65 5.79
CA GLN A 29 16.90 -5.10 5.94
C GLN A 29 15.53 -5.79 5.97
N ASN A 30 14.56 -5.28 6.74
CA ASN A 30 13.21 -5.85 6.77
C ASN A 30 12.60 -5.91 5.36
N MET A 31 12.73 -4.81 4.61
CA MET A 31 12.26 -4.71 3.23
C MET A 31 13.00 -5.65 2.26
N LEU A 32 14.30 -5.89 2.46
CA LEU A 32 15.12 -6.79 1.65
C LEU A 32 14.92 -8.27 1.98
N GLN A 33 14.55 -8.59 3.23
CA GLN A 33 14.29 -9.95 3.69
C GLN A 33 12.91 -10.47 3.26
N ASP A 34 12.01 -9.58 2.82
CA ASP A 34 10.80 -9.97 2.10
C ASP A 34 11.17 -10.53 0.72
N ALA A 35 11.40 -11.84 0.69
CA ALA A 35 11.82 -12.56 -0.52
C ALA A 35 10.76 -12.52 -1.63
N VAL A 36 9.47 -12.41 -1.27
CA VAL A 36 8.38 -12.28 -2.25
C VAL A 36 8.50 -10.93 -2.94
N ARG A 37 8.67 -9.84 -2.18
CA ARG A 37 8.91 -8.50 -2.71
C ARG A 37 10.17 -8.46 -3.57
N THR A 38 11.34 -8.67 -2.97
CA THR A 38 12.63 -8.47 -3.64
C THR A 38 12.80 -9.43 -4.82
N GLY A 39 12.40 -10.69 -4.66
CA GLY A 39 12.47 -11.69 -5.73
C GLY A 39 11.53 -11.39 -6.89
N THR A 40 10.33 -10.84 -6.64
CA THR A 40 9.40 -10.49 -7.73
C THR A 40 9.90 -9.29 -8.53
N TYR A 41 10.45 -8.26 -7.87
CA TYR A 41 11.12 -7.15 -8.56
C TYR A 41 12.30 -7.62 -9.41
N GLN A 42 13.14 -8.51 -8.88
CA GLN A 42 14.25 -9.07 -9.66
C GLN A 42 13.74 -9.83 -10.89
N ARG A 43 12.73 -10.70 -10.72
CA ARG A 43 12.13 -11.45 -11.84
C ARG A 43 11.52 -10.52 -12.89
N ALA A 44 10.80 -9.48 -12.46
CA ALA A 44 10.22 -8.50 -13.36
C ALA A 44 11.29 -7.78 -14.20
N ILE A 45 12.39 -7.34 -13.57
CA ILE A 45 13.45 -6.58 -14.24
C ILE A 45 14.34 -7.48 -15.10
N VAL A 46 14.89 -8.55 -14.52
CA VAL A 46 15.83 -9.45 -15.21
C VAL A 46 15.10 -10.33 -16.23
N GLY A 47 13.88 -10.77 -15.94
CA GLY A 47 13.05 -11.54 -16.87
C GLY A 47 12.66 -10.74 -18.12
N ASN A 48 12.55 -9.42 -17.99
CA ASN A 48 12.33 -8.49 -19.10
C ASN A 48 13.61 -7.77 -19.54
N SER A 49 14.76 -8.45 -19.53
CA SER A 49 16.05 -7.83 -19.85
C SER A 49 16.10 -7.11 -21.21
N ALA A 50 15.26 -7.46 -22.18
CA ALA A 50 15.14 -6.74 -23.45
C ALA A 50 14.71 -5.27 -23.26
N ASP A 51 13.93 -4.98 -22.23
CA ASP A 51 13.53 -3.62 -21.88
C ASP A 51 14.72 -2.82 -21.33
N PHE A 52 15.61 -3.45 -20.58
CA PHE A 52 16.71 -2.77 -19.88
C PHE A 52 18.03 -2.72 -20.67
N ARG A 53 18.28 -3.70 -21.56
CA ARG A 53 19.58 -3.86 -22.23
C ARG A 53 19.96 -2.63 -23.05
N GLY A 54 21.10 -2.02 -22.72
CA GLY A 54 21.61 -0.83 -23.39
C GLY A 54 20.82 0.45 -23.10
N LYS A 55 19.85 0.42 -22.16
CA LYS A 55 19.01 1.56 -21.80
C LYS A 55 19.54 2.35 -20.62
N VAL A 56 18.99 3.55 -20.46
CA VAL A 56 19.19 4.40 -19.29
C VAL A 56 18.02 4.24 -18.35
N VAL A 57 18.31 3.95 -17.09
CA VAL A 57 17.31 3.68 -16.05
C VAL A 57 17.42 4.72 -14.94
N LEU A 58 16.28 5.14 -14.41
CA LEU A 58 16.19 5.91 -13.17
C LEU A 58 15.60 5.01 -12.07
N ASP A 59 16.30 4.87 -10.96
CA ASP A 59 15.81 4.23 -9.74
C ASP A 59 15.43 5.32 -8.72
N VAL A 60 14.13 5.47 -8.44
CA VAL A 60 13.58 6.54 -7.60
C VAL A 60 13.41 6.05 -6.17
N GLY A 61 14.07 6.71 -5.22
CA GLY A 61 14.08 6.27 -3.82
C GLY A 61 14.90 4.98 -3.69
N THR A 62 16.12 5.00 -4.21
CA THR A 62 16.92 3.78 -4.40
C THR A 62 17.22 3.02 -3.11
N GLY A 63 17.16 3.69 -1.94
CA GLY A 63 17.50 3.11 -0.66
C GLY A 63 18.91 2.51 -0.72
N THR A 64 19.03 1.20 -0.52
CA THR A 64 20.31 0.47 -0.60
C THR A 64 20.86 0.29 -2.02
N GLY A 65 20.09 0.59 -3.07
CA GLY A 65 20.52 0.39 -4.46
C GLY A 65 20.05 -0.93 -5.10
N ILE A 66 19.27 -1.75 -4.40
CA ILE A 66 18.97 -3.11 -4.85
C ILE A 66 18.29 -3.19 -6.23
N LEU A 67 17.37 -2.27 -6.53
CA LEU A 67 16.70 -2.23 -7.84
C LEU A 67 17.65 -1.73 -8.93
N ALA A 68 18.52 -0.77 -8.62
CA ALA A 68 19.60 -0.35 -9.51
C ALA A 68 20.54 -1.52 -9.87
N PHE A 69 20.86 -2.40 -8.92
CA PHE A 69 21.62 -3.63 -9.20
C PHE A 69 20.87 -4.57 -10.13
N PHE A 70 19.56 -4.77 -9.96
CA PHE A 70 18.77 -5.60 -10.88
C PHE A 70 18.72 -5.02 -12.29
N ALA A 71 18.59 -3.70 -12.42
CA ALA A 71 18.66 -3.03 -13.71
C ALA A 71 20.04 -3.21 -14.37
N ALA A 72 21.14 -3.10 -13.61
CA ALA A 72 22.49 -3.38 -14.10
C ALA A 72 22.65 -4.86 -14.53
N GLN A 73 22.12 -5.82 -13.75
CA GLN A 73 22.10 -7.25 -14.10
C GLN A 73 21.33 -7.51 -15.40
N ALA A 74 20.24 -6.78 -15.64
CA ALA A 74 19.47 -6.84 -16.88
C ALA A 74 20.17 -6.19 -18.09
N GLY A 75 21.35 -5.60 -17.89
CA GLY A 75 22.20 -5.04 -18.94
C GLY A 75 21.96 -3.56 -19.23
N ALA A 76 21.42 -2.80 -18.27
CA ALA A 76 21.33 -1.35 -18.38
C ALA A 76 22.69 -0.72 -18.73
N ARG A 77 22.68 0.25 -19.65
CA ARG A 77 23.88 1.03 -20.01
C ARG A 77 24.30 1.93 -18.86
N LYS A 78 23.31 2.53 -18.19
CA LYS A 78 23.47 3.49 -17.10
C LYS A 78 22.25 3.45 -16.20
N VAL A 79 22.46 3.53 -14.89
CA VAL A 79 21.41 3.65 -13.88
C VAL A 79 21.70 4.88 -13.02
N TYR A 80 20.76 5.83 -12.98
CA TYR A 80 20.77 6.92 -12.01
C TYR A 80 19.97 6.47 -10.79
N ALA A 81 20.66 6.19 -9.69
CA ALA A 81 20.08 5.73 -8.44
C ALA A 81 19.89 6.94 -7.50
N VAL A 82 18.66 7.45 -7.42
CA VAL A 82 18.34 8.69 -6.70
C VAL A 82 17.84 8.37 -5.30
N GLU A 83 18.48 8.98 -4.30
CA GLU A 83 18.11 8.84 -2.89
C GLU A 83 18.22 10.19 -2.20
N ALA A 84 17.15 10.61 -1.51
CA ALA A 84 17.12 11.91 -0.85
C ALA A 84 17.87 11.91 0.49
N SER A 85 17.99 10.74 1.13
CA SER A 85 18.53 10.58 2.47
C SER A 85 20.00 10.15 2.49
N ASP A 86 20.56 9.99 3.70
CA ASP A 86 21.91 9.48 3.92
C ASP A 86 22.07 8.01 3.50
N MET A 87 20.97 7.31 3.18
CA MET A 87 21.04 5.97 2.58
C MET A 87 21.75 5.98 1.23
N ALA A 88 21.84 7.14 0.56
CA ALA A 88 22.67 7.31 -0.64
C ALA A 88 24.14 6.92 -0.41
N ASP A 89 24.68 7.19 0.79
CA ASP A 89 26.08 6.85 1.12
C ASP A 89 26.25 5.34 1.32
N VAL A 90 25.21 4.65 1.81
CA VAL A 90 25.14 3.19 1.87
C VAL A 90 25.07 2.59 0.46
N ALA A 91 24.22 3.15 -0.40
CA ALA A 91 24.12 2.71 -1.80
C ALA A 91 25.46 2.87 -2.53
N ARG A 92 26.16 4.00 -2.35
CA ARG A 92 27.52 4.22 -2.90
C ARG A 92 28.49 3.15 -2.44
N LYS A 93 28.53 2.88 -1.14
CA LYS A 93 29.38 1.81 -0.58
C LYS A 93 29.09 0.45 -1.21
N LEU A 94 27.81 0.11 -1.40
CA LEU A 94 27.43 -1.14 -2.07
C LEU A 94 27.85 -1.16 -3.54
N VAL A 95 27.59 -0.09 -4.29
CA VAL A 95 27.99 0.05 -5.70
C VAL A 95 29.50 -0.09 -5.86
N GLU A 96 30.28 0.55 -4.99
CA GLU A 96 31.74 0.47 -4.99
C GLU A 96 32.25 -0.94 -4.67
N SER A 97 31.72 -1.57 -3.61
CA SER A 97 32.13 -2.92 -3.21
C SER A 97 31.81 -4.01 -4.24
N ASN A 98 30.86 -3.74 -5.15
CA ASN A 98 30.48 -4.65 -6.23
C ASN A 98 31.08 -4.27 -7.60
N GLY A 99 31.93 -3.23 -7.67
CA GLY A 99 32.56 -2.81 -8.92
C GLY A 99 31.60 -2.25 -9.97
N MET A 100 30.44 -1.72 -9.55
CA MET A 100 29.35 -1.29 -10.44
C MET A 100 29.34 0.22 -10.74
N GLN A 101 30.36 0.97 -10.32
CA GLN A 101 30.43 2.44 -10.48
C GLN A 101 30.35 2.91 -11.94
N ALA A 102 30.78 2.07 -12.89
CA ALA A 102 30.72 2.38 -14.32
C ALA A 102 29.27 2.41 -14.85
N VAL A 103 28.35 1.67 -14.22
CA VAL A 103 26.97 1.52 -14.66
C VAL A 103 26.01 2.26 -13.73
N ILE A 104 26.21 2.19 -12.42
CA ILE A 104 25.31 2.77 -11.41
C ILE A 104 25.93 4.05 -10.85
N GLU A 105 25.21 5.15 -10.97
CA GLU A 105 25.57 6.45 -10.42
C GLU A 105 24.56 6.85 -9.34
N VAL A 106 25.04 6.99 -8.10
CA VAL A 106 24.19 7.36 -6.96
C VAL A 106 24.13 8.87 -6.81
N VAL A 107 22.93 9.42 -7.03
CA VAL A 107 22.64 10.85 -6.93
C VAL A 107 21.92 11.12 -5.62
N LYS A 108 22.59 11.83 -4.69
CA LYS A 108 21.99 12.22 -3.41
C LYS A 108 21.22 13.51 -3.57
N GLY A 109 19.93 13.50 -3.32
CA GLY A 109 19.08 14.68 -3.41
C GLY A 109 17.61 14.33 -3.62
N LYS A 110 16.75 15.32 -3.38
CA LYS A 110 15.32 15.21 -3.67
C LYS A 110 15.08 15.21 -5.17
N LEU A 111 14.16 14.38 -5.62
CA LEU A 111 13.85 14.20 -7.03
C LEU A 111 13.43 15.52 -7.72
N GLU A 112 12.74 16.38 -6.98
CA GLU A 112 12.28 17.70 -7.39
C GLU A 112 13.46 18.65 -7.67
N ASP A 113 14.55 18.52 -6.91
CA ASP A 113 15.68 19.45 -6.91
C ASP A 113 16.84 18.99 -7.82
N ILE A 114 16.95 17.69 -8.09
CA ILE A 114 18.04 17.17 -8.93
C ILE A 114 17.83 17.45 -10.42
N THR A 115 18.93 17.41 -11.16
CA THR A 115 18.96 17.36 -12.62
C THR A 115 19.70 16.10 -13.07
N LEU A 116 19.25 15.51 -14.18
CA LEU A 116 19.92 14.38 -14.82
C LEU A 116 20.47 14.84 -16.17
N PRO A 117 21.62 14.31 -16.63
CA PRO A 117 22.26 14.75 -17.87
C PRO A 117 21.48 14.30 -19.13
N GLU A 118 20.59 13.31 -19.01
CA GLU A 118 19.71 12.85 -20.08
C GLU A 118 18.37 12.35 -19.53
N LYS A 119 17.35 12.30 -20.40
CA LYS A 119 16.08 11.61 -20.10
C LYS A 119 16.31 10.09 -20.06
N VAL A 120 15.50 9.36 -19.31
CA VAL A 120 15.63 7.92 -19.12
C VAL A 120 14.61 7.13 -19.95
N ASP A 121 14.96 5.89 -20.30
CA ASP A 121 14.08 4.98 -21.04
C ASP A 121 13.10 4.27 -20.10
N ILE A 122 13.53 4.00 -18.86
CA ILE A 122 12.77 3.26 -17.85
C ILE A 122 12.92 3.93 -16.49
N ILE A 123 11.82 4.00 -15.72
CA ILE A 123 11.86 4.33 -14.30
C ILE A 123 11.46 3.10 -13.49
N VAL A 124 12.34 2.69 -12.58
CA VAL A 124 12.09 1.67 -11.57
C VAL A 124 11.90 2.37 -10.21
N SER A 125 10.97 1.86 -9.39
CA SER A 125 10.80 2.30 -8.01
C SER A 125 10.02 1.28 -7.21
N GLU A 126 10.09 1.38 -5.89
CA GLU A 126 9.17 0.73 -4.96
C GLU A 126 8.47 1.81 -4.13
N PRO A 127 7.46 2.49 -4.69
CA PRO A 127 6.77 3.60 -4.03
C PRO A 127 5.51 3.15 -3.26
N ILE A 128 5.45 1.89 -2.82
CA ILE A 128 4.21 1.25 -2.40
C ILE A 128 4.11 1.17 -0.88
N GLY A 129 3.21 1.98 -0.33
CA GLY A 129 2.82 1.87 1.07
C GLY A 129 1.72 0.83 1.30
N PHE A 130 1.28 0.75 2.56
CA PHE A 130 0.09 0.01 2.94
C PHE A 130 -1.13 0.39 2.07
N LEU A 131 -1.89 -0.62 1.64
CA LEU A 131 -3.04 -0.48 0.73
C LEU A 131 -2.71 0.33 -0.54
N LEU A 132 -1.53 0.09 -1.12
CA LEU A 132 -0.99 0.73 -2.33
C LEU A 132 -0.57 2.21 -2.17
N VAL A 133 -1.38 3.02 -1.46
CA VAL A 133 -1.31 4.49 -1.53
C VAL A 133 -0.81 5.17 -0.26
N HIS A 134 -0.73 4.47 0.89
CA HIS A 134 -0.18 5.04 2.12
C HIS A 134 1.25 5.58 1.89
N GLU A 135 1.66 6.55 2.71
CA GLU A 135 2.94 7.28 2.59
C GLU A 135 3.07 8.21 1.36
N ARG A 136 2.09 8.16 0.44
CA ARG A 136 1.97 9.05 -0.72
C ARG A 136 3.21 9.11 -1.63
N MET A 137 4.04 8.07 -1.63
CA MET A 137 5.25 8.02 -2.46
C MET A 137 4.97 7.91 -3.97
N LEU A 138 3.76 7.48 -4.35
CA LEU A 138 3.31 7.45 -5.74
C LEU A 138 3.36 8.84 -6.40
N GLU A 139 3.23 9.93 -5.64
CA GLU A 139 3.37 11.30 -6.14
C GLU A 139 4.80 11.57 -6.63
N THR A 140 5.81 11.19 -5.83
CA THR A 140 7.22 11.28 -6.23
C THR A 140 7.49 10.40 -7.47
N TYR A 141 6.86 9.23 -7.56
CA TYR A 141 6.98 8.35 -8.73
C TYR A 141 6.43 9.00 -10.01
N ILE A 142 5.30 9.70 -9.92
CA ILE A 142 4.72 10.47 -11.02
C ILE A 142 5.58 11.68 -11.39
N VAL A 143 6.12 12.39 -10.39
CA VAL A 143 7.06 13.51 -10.65
C VAL A 143 8.26 13.01 -11.44
N ALA A 144 8.79 11.81 -11.13
CA ALA A 144 9.90 11.22 -11.87
C ALA A 144 9.52 10.97 -13.34
N ARG A 145 8.33 10.40 -13.57
CA ARG A 145 7.78 10.15 -14.90
C ARG A 145 7.72 11.43 -15.71
N ASP A 146 7.06 12.44 -15.18
CA ASP A 146 6.81 13.69 -15.91
C ASP A 146 8.11 14.47 -16.17
N LYS A 147 9.05 14.42 -15.22
CA LYS A 147 10.31 15.17 -15.30
C LYS A 147 11.42 14.45 -16.06
N PHE A 148 11.52 13.12 -16.01
CA PHE A 148 12.72 12.40 -16.49
C PHE A 148 12.45 11.32 -17.54
N LEU A 149 11.23 10.81 -17.69
CA LEU A 149 10.95 9.75 -18.66
C LEU A 149 10.91 10.30 -20.09
N LYS A 150 11.43 9.52 -21.05
CA LYS A 150 11.25 9.79 -22.49
C LYS A 150 9.79 9.50 -22.91
N PRO A 151 9.27 10.15 -23.96
CA PRO A 151 8.03 9.72 -24.59
C PRO A 151 8.09 8.23 -24.97
N GLY A 152 7.11 7.43 -24.53
CA GLY A 152 7.09 5.98 -24.74
C GLY A 152 8.03 5.18 -23.85
N GLY A 153 8.66 5.79 -22.84
CA GLY A 153 9.42 5.08 -21.82
C GLY A 153 8.53 4.22 -20.90
N ALA A 154 9.13 3.28 -20.19
CA ALA A 154 8.42 2.32 -19.35
C ALA A 154 8.50 2.65 -17.85
N MET A 155 7.48 2.24 -17.11
CA MET A 155 7.38 2.34 -15.65
C MET A 155 7.35 0.92 -15.06
N TYR A 156 8.18 0.68 -14.06
CA TYR A 156 8.29 -0.57 -13.32
C TYR A 156 8.18 -0.29 -11.80
N PRO A 157 7.04 -0.62 -11.15
CA PRO A 157 5.83 -1.25 -11.69
C PRO A 157 5.08 -0.36 -12.71
N THR A 158 4.26 -0.98 -13.56
CA THR A 158 3.47 -0.28 -14.59
C THR A 158 2.11 0.17 -14.06
N ALA A 159 1.49 -0.64 -13.21
CA ALA A 159 0.22 -0.31 -12.58
C ALA A 159 0.11 -0.96 -11.19
N GLY A 160 -0.72 -0.37 -10.34
CA GLY A 160 -1.13 -0.94 -9.06
C GLY A 160 -2.64 -1.07 -8.99
N THR A 161 -3.14 -2.19 -8.48
CA THR A 161 -4.57 -2.47 -8.37
C THR A 161 -4.94 -2.69 -6.91
N ILE A 162 -5.80 -1.84 -6.36
CA ILE A 162 -6.45 -2.08 -5.08
C ILE A 162 -7.58 -3.07 -5.31
N VAL A 163 -7.68 -4.10 -4.47
CA VAL A 163 -8.73 -5.11 -4.53
C VAL A 163 -9.48 -5.11 -3.19
N VAL A 164 -10.81 -5.13 -3.25
CA VAL A 164 -11.67 -5.12 -2.05
C VAL A 164 -12.74 -6.21 -2.11
N THR A 165 -13.10 -6.76 -0.96
CA THR A 165 -14.09 -7.83 -0.79
C THR A 165 -14.83 -7.70 0.55
N PRO A 166 -16.11 -8.08 0.67
CA PRO A 166 -16.82 -8.03 1.95
C PRO A 166 -16.36 -9.16 2.87
N ILE A 167 -16.21 -8.86 4.16
CA ILE A 167 -15.71 -9.83 5.15
C ILE A 167 -16.61 -9.99 6.38
N THR A 168 -16.52 -11.17 6.98
CA THR A 168 -17.03 -11.47 8.32
C THR A 168 -15.87 -11.79 9.27
N CYS A 169 -15.85 -11.16 10.44
CA CYS A 169 -14.85 -11.39 11.47
C CYS A 169 -15.35 -10.92 12.85
N ASP A 170 -16.23 -11.70 13.47
CA ASP A 170 -16.79 -11.35 14.79
C ASP A 170 -15.69 -11.19 15.85
N ALA A 171 -14.69 -12.08 15.88
CA ALA A 171 -13.58 -11.99 16.83
C ALA A 171 -12.86 -10.63 16.78
N LEU A 172 -12.56 -10.12 15.58
CA LEU A 172 -11.90 -8.83 15.41
C LEU A 172 -12.83 -7.66 15.79
N TYR A 173 -14.12 -7.78 15.46
CA TYR A 173 -15.14 -6.79 15.83
C TYR A 173 -15.26 -6.69 17.37
N GLN A 174 -15.36 -7.82 18.06
CA GLN A 174 -15.39 -7.87 19.53
C GLN A 174 -14.11 -7.35 20.15
N GLU A 175 -12.94 -7.59 19.54
CA GLU A 175 -11.67 -7.05 20.02
C GLU A 175 -11.65 -5.51 19.99
N GLN A 176 -12.18 -4.88 18.93
CA GLN A 176 -12.26 -3.41 18.87
C GLN A 176 -13.19 -2.86 19.95
N LEU A 177 -14.35 -3.51 20.17
CA LEU A 177 -15.25 -3.13 21.26
C LEU A 177 -14.62 -3.33 22.63
N ALA A 178 -13.87 -4.41 22.83
CA ALA A 178 -13.17 -4.70 24.08
C ALA A 178 -12.11 -3.65 24.40
N LYS A 179 -11.41 -3.11 23.39
CA LYS A 179 -10.47 -1.98 23.59
C LYS A 179 -11.19 -0.71 24.04
N ALA A 180 -12.37 -0.44 23.49
CA ALA A 180 -13.20 0.68 23.93
C ALA A 180 -13.85 0.45 25.30
N ALA A 181 -13.96 -0.81 25.78
CA ALA A 181 -14.76 -1.19 26.96
C ALA A 181 -14.33 -0.49 28.25
N PHE A 182 -13.06 -0.08 28.37
CA PHE A 182 -12.60 0.76 29.48
C PHE A 182 -13.48 2.01 29.65
N TRP A 183 -13.87 2.65 28.55
CA TRP A 183 -14.69 3.86 28.53
C TRP A 183 -16.17 3.59 28.79
N SER A 184 -16.57 2.38 29.19
CA SER A 184 -17.91 2.10 29.75
C SER A 184 -17.93 2.19 31.29
N THR A 185 -16.78 2.47 31.92
CA THR A 185 -16.62 2.46 33.38
C THR A 185 -17.29 3.66 34.04
N ALA A 186 -18.23 3.40 34.95
CA ALA A 186 -18.95 4.43 35.70
C ALA A 186 -18.18 4.97 36.93
N ASP A 187 -17.20 4.22 37.44
CA ASP A 187 -16.38 4.60 38.59
C ASP A 187 -14.91 4.16 38.37
N PHE A 188 -14.11 5.05 37.79
CA PHE A 188 -12.67 4.93 37.69
C PHE A 188 -12.03 5.88 38.71
N TYR A 189 -11.72 5.36 39.89
CA TYR A 189 -11.17 6.13 41.02
C TYR A 189 -12.03 7.35 41.42
N GLY A 190 -13.36 7.20 41.46
CA GLY A 190 -14.31 8.26 41.78
C GLY A 190 -14.72 9.12 40.59
N VAL A 191 -14.25 8.79 39.38
CA VAL A 191 -14.57 9.54 38.14
C VAL A 191 -15.37 8.64 37.19
N ASN A 192 -16.54 9.12 36.77
CA ASN A 192 -17.29 8.48 35.69
C ASN A 192 -16.68 8.87 34.33
N VAL A 193 -16.07 7.90 33.65
CA VAL A 193 -15.45 8.09 32.32
C VAL A 193 -16.35 7.64 31.17
N SER A 194 -17.59 7.23 31.47
CA SER A 194 -18.49 6.61 30.49
C SER A 194 -18.93 7.52 29.35
N SER A 195 -18.82 8.84 29.54
CA SER A 195 -19.16 9.85 28.53
C SER A 195 -18.25 9.80 27.29
N LEU A 196 -17.10 9.12 27.37
CA LEU A 196 -16.14 8.98 26.28
C LEU A 196 -16.31 7.69 25.47
N TRP A 197 -17.23 6.80 25.84
CA TRP A 197 -17.48 5.52 25.15
C TRP A 197 -17.66 5.67 23.64
N GLU A 198 -18.59 6.52 23.20
CA GLU A 198 -18.89 6.66 21.77
C GLU A 198 -17.70 7.20 20.98
N GLN A 199 -16.92 8.10 21.58
CA GLN A 199 -15.72 8.62 20.95
C GLN A 199 -14.66 7.53 20.82
N ALA A 200 -14.42 6.75 21.87
CA ALA A 200 -13.46 5.65 21.84
C ALA A 200 -13.84 4.56 20.83
N VAL A 201 -15.13 4.20 20.74
CA VAL A 201 -15.62 3.28 19.70
C VAL A 201 -15.35 3.84 18.31
N ARG A 202 -15.68 5.12 18.05
CA ARG A 202 -15.38 5.75 16.76
C ARG A 202 -13.89 5.74 16.43
N GLU A 203 -13.02 6.06 17.40
CA GLU A 203 -11.58 6.08 17.22
C GLU A 203 -11.04 4.69 16.88
N HIS A 204 -11.40 3.64 17.64
CA HIS A 204 -10.98 2.26 17.38
C HIS A 204 -11.47 1.75 16.02
N PHE A 205 -12.74 1.98 15.66
CA PHE A 205 -13.28 1.56 14.37
C PHE A 205 -12.79 2.42 13.19
N SER A 206 -12.15 3.56 13.46
CA SER A 206 -11.49 4.36 12.41
C SER A 206 -10.09 3.84 12.05
N GLN A 207 -9.54 2.91 12.81
CA GLN A 207 -8.21 2.35 12.54
C GLN A 207 -8.26 1.34 11.39
N ALA A 208 -7.30 1.42 10.47
CA ALA A 208 -7.11 0.37 9.48
C ALA A 208 -6.37 -0.81 10.12
N ILE A 209 -6.94 -2.02 10.06
CA ILE A 209 -6.39 -3.18 10.76
C ILE A 209 -5.48 -3.97 9.81
N VAL A 210 -4.18 -3.91 10.07
CA VAL A 210 -3.11 -4.54 9.27
C VAL A 210 -2.88 -5.97 9.76
N GLY A 211 -2.82 -6.92 8.85
CA GLY A 211 -2.40 -8.30 9.16
C GLY A 211 -2.97 -9.31 8.17
N TYR A 212 -2.63 -10.58 8.36
CA TYR A 212 -3.10 -11.60 7.44
C TYR A 212 -4.60 -11.81 7.54
N MET A 213 -5.21 -12.03 6.38
CA MET A 213 -6.62 -12.37 6.22
C MET A 213 -6.74 -13.78 5.68
N HIS A 214 -7.69 -14.56 6.20
CA HIS A 214 -7.96 -15.91 5.70
C HIS A 214 -9.17 -15.91 4.77
N ARG A 215 -9.17 -16.78 3.75
CA ARG A 215 -10.24 -16.85 2.73
C ARG A 215 -11.63 -17.11 3.32
N ASN A 216 -11.72 -17.82 4.45
CA ASN A 216 -12.98 -18.05 5.17
C ASN A 216 -13.62 -16.78 5.75
N MET A 217 -12.88 -15.67 5.81
CA MET A 217 -13.43 -14.37 6.21
C MET A 217 -14.22 -13.73 5.07
N MET A 218 -13.95 -14.08 3.81
CA MET A 218 -14.64 -13.51 2.66
C MET A 218 -16.04 -14.11 2.53
N ILE A 219 -17.05 -13.25 2.41
CA ILE A 219 -18.45 -13.69 2.27
C ILE A 219 -18.98 -13.59 0.83
N SER A 220 -18.10 -13.29 -0.12
CA SER A 220 -18.39 -13.15 -1.55
C SER A 220 -17.22 -13.70 -2.37
N GLN A 221 -17.51 -14.27 -3.54
CA GLN A 221 -16.47 -14.57 -4.56
C GLN A 221 -16.17 -13.34 -5.43
N ASP A 222 -17.10 -12.40 -5.52
CA ASP A 222 -16.90 -11.14 -6.21
C ASP A 222 -15.88 -10.27 -5.45
N VAL A 223 -15.00 -9.62 -6.21
CA VAL A 223 -14.10 -8.57 -5.75
C VAL A 223 -14.34 -7.32 -6.58
N ALA A 224 -14.11 -6.15 -5.99
CA ALA A 224 -14.07 -4.89 -6.73
C ALA A 224 -12.63 -4.40 -6.79
N THR A 225 -12.28 -3.76 -7.90
CA THR A 225 -10.90 -3.38 -8.19
C THR A 225 -10.80 -1.94 -8.62
N HIS A 226 -9.78 -1.24 -8.16
CA HIS A 226 -9.39 0.08 -8.65
C HIS A 226 -7.94 0.04 -9.12
N THR A 227 -7.71 0.25 -10.41
CA THR A 227 -6.39 0.18 -11.02
C THR A 227 -5.86 1.57 -11.31
N VAL A 228 -4.68 1.87 -10.75
CA VAL A 228 -3.90 3.07 -11.02
C VAL A 228 -2.83 2.72 -12.05
N ASP A 229 -2.98 3.25 -13.27
CA ASP A 229 -1.95 3.14 -14.31
C ASP A 229 -0.89 4.23 -14.10
N PHE A 230 0.31 3.83 -13.68
CA PHE A 230 1.37 4.77 -13.31
C PHE A 230 1.94 5.54 -14.50
N ALA A 231 1.71 5.09 -15.74
CA ALA A 231 2.12 5.83 -16.93
C ALA A 231 1.18 7.01 -17.25
N THR A 232 -0.06 6.99 -16.76
CA THR A 232 -1.08 7.98 -17.17
C THR A 232 -1.76 8.73 -16.01
N VAL A 233 -1.73 8.19 -14.80
CA VAL A 233 -2.35 8.82 -13.63
C VAL A 233 -1.77 10.22 -13.40
N THR A 234 -2.64 11.14 -12.99
CA THR A 234 -2.26 12.51 -12.63
C THR A 234 -2.24 12.68 -11.12
N ASP A 235 -1.56 13.71 -10.62
CA ASP A 235 -1.56 14.10 -9.21
C ASP A 235 -2.99 14.18 -8.61
N LYS A 236 -3.92 14.76 -9.37
CA LYS A 236 -5.35 14.82 -8.96
C LYS A 236 -5.98 13.43 -8.84
N GLY A 237 -5.61 12.50 -9.72
CA GLY A 237 -6.08 11.12 -9.68
C GLY A 237 -5.56 10.32 -8.48
N LEU A 238 -4.46 10.75 -7.87
CA LEU A 238 -4.00 10.22 -6.58
C LEU A 238 -4.60 10.98 -5.39
N THR A 239 -4.89 12.27 -5.53
CA THR A 239 -5.41 13.08 -4.42
C THR A 239 -6.78 12.61 -3.93
N ALA A 240 -7.67 12.25 -4.86
CA ALA A 240 -8.99 11.72 -4.53
C ALA A 240 -9.46 10.74 -5.60
N PHE A 241 -9.95 9.59 -5.17
CA PHE A 241 -10.50 8.56 -6.05
C PHE A 241 -11.52 7.69 -5.33
N GLU A 242 -12.33 6.99 -6.12
CA GLU A 242 -13.39 6.12 -5.61
C GLU A 242 -13.18 4.66 -6.06
N VAL A 243 -13.52 3.73 -5.17
CA VAL A 243 -13.59 2.31 -5.44
C VAL A 243 -15.05 1.86 -5.26
N PRO A 244 -15.89 1.97 -6.31
CA PRO A 244 -17.25 1.46 -6.24
C PRO A 244 -17.23 -0.06 -6.19
N PHE A 245 -18.16 -0.65 -5.44
CA PHE A 245 -18.30 -2.09 -5.35
C PHE A 245 -19.75 -2.53 -5.44
N ARG A 246 -19.92 -3.77 -5.90
CA ARG A 246 -21.17 -4.51 -5.89
C ARG A 246 -20.85 -5.98 -5.73
N PHE A 247 -21.23 -6.56 -4.60
CA PHE A 247 -20.90 -7.92 -4.22
C PHE A 247 -22.14 -8.78 -4.09
N THR A 248 -22.12 -9.96 -4.70
CA THR A 248 -23.14 -10.99 -4.47
C THR A 248 -22.71 -11.86 -3.29
N VAL A 249 -23.43 -11.75 -2.18
CA VAL A 249 -23.13 -12.49 -0.95
C VAL A 249 -23.28 -13.98 -1.22
N SER A 250 -22.22 -14.75 -0.97
CA SER A 250 -22.17 -16.20 -1.17
C SER A 250 -22.63 -16.97 0.07
N VAL A 251 -22.50 -16.38 1.27
CA VAL A 251 -22.83 -17.04 2.55
C VAL A 251 -23.57 -16.05 3.46
N THR A 252 -24.67 -16.49 4.07
CA THR A 252 -25.40 -15.71 5.09
C THR A 252 -24.50 -15.45 6.29
N ALA A 253 -24.29 -14.19 6.64
CA ALA A 253 -23.38 -13.76 7.69
C ALA A 253 -23.69 -12.34 8.18
N ILE A 254 -22.98 -11.92 9.23
CA ILE A 254 -22.82 -10.50 9.56
C ILE A 254 -21.60 -9.98 8.81
N MET A 255 -21.80 -9.03 7.90
CA MET A 255 -20.74 -8.31 7.20
C MET A 255 -20.14 -7.27 8.15
N HIS A 256 -18.96 -7.59 8.66
CA HIS A 256 -18.27 -6.77 9.65
C HIS A 256 -17.43 -5.66 9.02
N GLY A 257 -17.09 -5.78 7.73
CA GLY A 257 -16.19 -4.83 7.09
C GLY A 257 -15.87 -5.17 5.65
N ILE A 258 -14.85 -4.48 5.14
CA ILE A 258 -14.22 -4.70 3.84
C ILE A 258 -12.79 -5.18 4.07
N GLY A 259 -12.44 -6.34 3.51
CA GLY A 259 -11.07 -6.79 3.36
C GLY A 259 -10.47 -6.18 2.09
N ALA A 260 -9.20 -5.79 2.15
CA ALA A 260 -8.52 -5.17 1.04
C ALA A 260 -7.05 -5.55 0.94
N TRP A 261 -6.53 -5.59 -0.29
CA TRP A 261 -5.12 -5.82 -0.61
C TRP A 261 -4.78 -5.12 -1.92
N PHE A 262 -3.56 -5.29 -2.41
CA PHE A 262 -3.15 -4.76 -3.71
C PHE A 262 -2.28 -5.72 -4.51
N ASP A 263 -2.30 -5.52 -5.82
CA ASP A 263 -1.43 -6.17 -6.78
C ASP A 263 -0.62 -5.13 -7.56
N LEU A 264 0.64 -5.43 -7.85
CA LEU A 264 1.50 -4.65 -8.75
C LEU A 264 1.72 -5.41 -10.04
N SER A 265 1.58 -4.71 -11.15
CA SER A 265 1.67 -5.23 -12.49
C SER A 265 2.90 -4.68 -13.19
N PHE A 266 3.81 -5.57 -13.61
CA PHE A 266 5.01 -5.24 -14.38
C PHE A 266 4.81 -5.73 -15.82
N LYS A 267 4.35 -4.84 -16.69
CA LYS A 267 4.01 -5.17 -18.09
C LYS A 267 5.25 -4.98 -18.96
N GLY A 268 6.17 -5.94 -18.91
CA GLY A 268 7.36 -5.92 -19.74
C GLY A 268 7.13 -6.47 -21.16
N SER A 269 8.11 -6.27 -22.04
CA SER A 269 8.00 -6.74 -23.43
C SER A 269 8.09 -8.26 -23.59
N GLN A 270 8.67 -8.97 -22.61
CA GLN A 270 8.87 -10.42 -22.67
C GLN A 270 7.89 -11.18 -21.79
N ASP A 271 7.60 -10.66 -20.60
CA ASP A 271 6.76 -11.30 -19.60
C ASP A 271 5.97 -10.28 -18.78
N HIS A 272 4.78 -10.69 -18.35
CA HIS A 272 3.93 -9.94 -17.42
C HIS A 272 4.06 -10.54 -16.02
N VAL A 273 4.83 -9.86 -15.18
CA VAL A 273 5.04 -10.30 -13.78
C VAL A 273 4.07 -9.56 -12.86
N VAL A 274 3.52 -10.28 -11.88
CA VAL A 274 2.63 -9.72 -10.86
C VAL A 274 3.19 -9.97 -9.47
N LEU A 275 3.25 -8.92 -8.64
CA LEU A 275 3.45 -9.02 -7.20
C LEU A 275 2.07 -8.86 -6.56
N SER A 276 1.54 -9.91 -5.93
CA SER A 276 0.25 -9.86 -5.25
C SER A 276 0.42 -9.91 -3.75
N THR A 277 -0.35 -9.09 -3.04
CA THR A 277 -0.53 -9.17 -1.58
C THR A 277 -1.86 -9.84 -1.22
N SER A 278 -2.47 -10.55 -2.18
CA SER A 278 -3.68 -11.34 -1.95
C SER A 278 -3.49 -12.32 -0.79
N PRO A 279 -4.54 -12.56 0.02
CA PRO A 279 -4.51 -13.60 1.04
C PRO A 279 -4.30 -15.02 0.50
N ASP A 280 -4.43 -15.24 -0.82
CA ASP A 280 -4.12 -16.52 -1.48
C ASP A 280 -2.65 -16.65 -1.92
N CYS A 281 -1.88 -15.58 -1.79
CA CYS A 281 -0.47 -15.55 -2.16
C CYS A 281 0.43 -15.63 -0.91
N PRO A 282 1.71 -16.03 -1.08
CA PRO A 282 2.67 -15.99 0.01
C PRO A 282 2.71 -14.61 0.68
N GLY A 283 2.77 -14.61 2.01
CA GLY A 283 2.73 -13.38 2.79
C GLY A 283 3.89 -12.44 2.48
N THR A 284 3.56 -11.14 2.42
CA THR A 284 4.53 -10.05 2.31
C THR A 284 4.50 -9.22 3.60
N HIS A 285 5.45 -8.30 3.77
CA HIS A 285 5.48 -7.38 4.90
C HIS A 285 4.36 -6.32 4.88
N TRP A 286 3.65 -6.15 3.75
CA TRP A 286 2.49 -5.26 3.66
C TRP A 286 1.21 -5.86 4.25
N TYR A 287 1.16 -7.20 4.37
CA TYR A 287 -0.02 -7.92 4.80
C TYR A 287 -1.27 -7.57 3.96
N GLN A 288 -2.47 -7.77 4.54
CA GLN A 288 -3.73 -7.26 4.03
C GLN A 288 -4.30 -6.22 5.00
N CYS A 289 -5.36 -5.56 4.54
CA CYS A 289 -6.10 -4.55 5.28
C CYS A 289 -7.51 -5.04 5.59
N ARG A 290 -8.02 -4.74 6.79
CA ARG A 290 -9.42 -4.94 7.16
C ARG A 290 -9.98 -3.62 7.68
N LEU A 291 -11.04 -3.16 7.04
CA LEU A 291 -11.74 -1.92 7.33
C LEU A 291 -13.10 -2.24 7.93
N MET A 292 -13.29 -1.98 9.23
CA MET A 292 -14.43 -2.50 10.01
C MET A 292 -15.55 -1.47 10.12
N PHE A 293 -16.80 -1.89 9.92
CA PHE A 293 -17.95 -1.06 10.25
C PHE A 293 -18.24 -1.15 11.75
N SER A 294 -18.44 0.02 12.40
CA SER A 294 -18.96 0.09 13.77
C SER A 294 -20.41 -0.41 13.88
N GLN A 295 -21.16 -0.36 12.78
CA GLN A 295 -22.50 -0.95 12.65
C GLN A 295 -22.48 -1.97 11.49
N PRO A 296 -22.28 -3.26 11.77
CA PRO A 296 -22.16 -4.26 10.72
C PRO A 296 -23.53 -4.57 10.08
N LEU A 297 -23.50 -5.10 8.85
CA LEU A 297 -24.72 -5.42 8.09
C LEU A 297 -25.06 -6.91 8.20
N ALA A 298 -26.29 -7.24 8.57
CA ALA A 298 -26.79 -8.61 8.41
C ALA A 298 -27.14 -8.88 6.94
N VAL A 299 -26.53 -9.90 6.36
CA VAL A 299 -26.69 -10.24 4.94
C VAL A 299 -26.97 -11.73 4.75
N ASN A 300 -27.85 -12.06 3.82
CA ASN A 300 -28.17 -13.41 3.42
C ASN A 300 -27.46 -13.78 2.12
N ALA A 301 -27.21 -15.08 1.93
CA ALA A 301 -26.76 -15.60 0.65
C ALA A 301 -27.68 -15.11 -0.49
N THR A 302 -27.07 -14.85 -1.66
CA THR A 302 -27.67 -14.28 -2.87
C THR A 302 -28.10 -12.81 -2.80
N GLN A 303 -28.07 -12.17 -1.62
CA GLN A 303 -28.29 -10.74 -1.54
C GLN A 303 -27.10 -9.97 -2.10
N VAL A 304 -27.37 -8.74 -2.54
CA VAL A 304 -26.35 -7.86 -3.11
C VAL A 304 -26.05 -6.73 -2.15
N VAL A 305 -24.77 -6.51 -1.87
CA VAL A 305 -24.28 -5.32 -1.16
C VAL A 305 -23.57 -4.43 -2.15
N CYS A 306 -23.97 -3.16 -2.26
CA CYS A 306 -23.34 -2.18 -3.11
C CYS A 306 -22.89 -0.96 -2.32
N GLY A 307 -21.96 -0.19 -2.87
CA GLY A 307 -21.39 0.94 -2.17
C GLY A 307 -20.11 1.46 -2.78
N VAL A 308 -19.36 2.24 -2.00
CA VAL A 308 -18.14 2.91 -2.46
C VAL A 308 -17.18 3.14 -1.30
N LEU A 309 -15.88 3.02 -1.59
CA LEU A 309 -14.80 3.54 -0.75
C LEU A 309 -14.28 4.83 -1.41
N LYS A 310 -14.37 5.96 -0.70
CA LYS A 310 -13.90 7.26 -1.18
C LYS A 310 -12.58 7.59 -0.50
N PHE A 311 -11.50 7.57 -1.26
CA PHE A 311 -10.17 7.89 -0.78
C PHE A 311 -9.91 9.38 -0.94
N GLN A 312 -9.43 10.02 0.13
CA GLN A 312 -9.02 11.42 0.13
C GLN A 312 -7.65 11.57 0.78
N ALA A 313 -6.67 12.03 0.02
CA ALA A 313 -5.33 12.30 0.54
C ALA A 313 -5.39 13.38 1.62
N ASN A 314 -4.57 13.22 2.66
CA ASN A 314 -4.46 14.13 3.78
C ASN A 314 -3.01 14.64 3.97
N ASP A 315 -2.87 15.58 4.90
CA ASP A 315 -1.66 16.26 5.31
C ASP A 315 -0.74 15.42 6.22
N LYS A 316 -1.18 14.22 6.63
CA LYS A 316 -0.38 13.24 7.39
C LYS A 316 0.29 12.22 6.48
N PHE A 317 0.56 12.58 5.21
CA PHE A 317 1.15 11.69 4.21
C PHE A 317 0.35 10.38 4.02
N SER A 318 -0.98 10.45 4.16
CA SER A 318 -1.86 9.29 4.04
C SER A 318 -3.21 9.67 3.44
N TYR A 319 -4.25 8.88 3.74
CA TYR A 319 -5.59 8.98 3.19
C TYR A 319 -6.61 8.79 4.31
N CYS A 320 -7.69 9.53 4.22
CA CYS A 320 -8.95 9.16 4.85
C CYS A 320 -9.78 8.35 3.86
N ILE A 321 -10.54 7.38 4.36
CA ILE A 321 -11.42 6.54 3.55
C ILE A 321 -12.84 6.65 4.11
N ASP A 322 -13.75 7.25 3.37
CA ASP A 322 -15.18 7.20 3.68
C ASP A 322 -15.80 5.99 2.98
N MET A 323 -16.33 5.08 3.77
CA MET A 323 -16.96 3.84 3.33
C MET A 323 -18.47 3.96 3.44
N GLU A 324 -19.17 3.64 2.37
CA GLU A 324 -20.62 3.55 2.33
C GLU A 324 -21.00 2.17 1.78
N ALA A 325 -21.88 1.45 2.48
CA ALA A 325 -22.40 0.17 2.03
C ALA A 325 -23.92 0.10 2.26
N GLU A 326 -24.64 -0.45 1.30
CA GLU A 326 -26.08 -0.64 1.34
C GLU A 326 -26.43 -2.06 0.89
N LEU A 327 -27.41 -2.66 1.57
CA LEU A 327 -28.06 -3.88 1.10
C LEU A 327 -29.09 -3.50 0.02
N GLU A 328 -28.79 -3.84 -1.23
CA GLU A 328 -29.49 -3.37 -2.43
C GLU A 328 -31.01 -3.59 -2.32
N GLY A 329 -31.79 -2.51 -2.45
CA GLY A 329 -33.25 -2.55 -2.44
C GLY A 329 -33.91 -2.65 -1.05
N SER A 330 -33.13 -2.67 0.05
CA SER A 330 -33.68 -2.74 1.41
C SER A 330 -33.73 -1.39 2.14
N GLY A 331 -32.95 -0.40 1.70
CA GLY A 331 -32.72 0.86 2.41
C GLY A 331 -31.85 0.73 3.68
N ILE A 332 -31.38 -0.47 4.01
CA ILE A 332 -30.45 -0.71 5.12
C ILE A 332 -29.04 -0.35 4.66
N LYS A 333 -28.44 0.64 5.33
CA LYS A 333 -27.12 1.18 5.02
C LYS A 333 -26.23 1.26 6.25
N THR A 334 -24.93 1.21 6.03
CA THR A 334 -23.90 1.50 7.03
C THR A 334 -22.84 2.39 6.42
N THR A 335 -22.20 3.19 7.26
CA THR A 335 -21.12 4.10 6.85
C THR A 335 -20.01 4.06 7.87
N GLN A 336 -18.76 4.21 7.42
CA GLN A 336 -17.61 4.27 8.30
C GLN A 336 -16.56 5.22 7.75
N HIS A 337 -15.94 5.99 8.65
CA HIS A 337 -14.74 6.78 8.34
C HIS A 337 -13.51 6.05 8.85
N ILE A 338 -12.50 5.88 7.99
CA ILE A 338 -11.22 5.25 8.31
C ILE A 338 -10.08 6.24 8.12
N ASN A 339 -9.14 6.21 9.05
CA ASN A 339 -7.88 6.92 9.01
C ASN A 339 -6.75 5.96 8.63
N LEU A 340 -6.27 6.00 7.38
CA LEU A 340 -5.28 5.03 6.90
C LEU A 340 -3.91 5.19 7.58
N GLN A 341 -3.61 6.38 8.13
CA GLN A 341 -2.41 6.60 8.94
C GLN A 341 -2.46 5.94 10.33
N ASP A 342 -3.66 5.69 10.86
CA ASP A 342 -3.85 5.18 12.21
C ASP A 342 -3.99 3.65 12.14
N GLN A 343 -2.86 2.99 11.87
CA GLN A 343 -2.79 1.54 11.68
C GLN A 343 -2.81 0.78 13.00
N LEU A 344 -3.65 -0.26 13.07
CA LEU A 344 -3.60 -1.26 14.12
C LEU A 344 -3.01 -2.56 13.56
N TYR A 345 -1.80 -2.91 13.99
CA TYR A 345 -1.19 -4.16 13.59
C TYR A 345 -1.72 -5.34 14.41
N HIS A 346 -2.29 -6.33 13.73
CA HIS A 346 -2.87 -7.54 14.28
C HIS A 346 -2.13 -8.77 13.72
N TYR A 347 -1.01 -9.12 14.37
CA TYR A 347 -0.08 -10.18 13.95
C TYR A 347 -0.47 -11.61 14.37
N LEU A 348 -1.62 -11.79 15.04
CA LEU A 348 -1.97 -13.05 15.72
C LEU A 348 -2.37 -14.21 14.81
N GLN A 349 -2.45 -14.00 13.49
CA GLN A 349 -2.83 -15.03 12.53
C GLN A 349 -1.71 -15.20 11.51
N HIS A 350 -0.84 -16.20 11.68
CA HIS A 350 0.01 -16.68 10.58
C HIS A 350 -0.86 -17.55 9.66
N PRO A 351 -0.76 -17.46 8.32
CA PRO A 351 -1.57 -18.28 7.41
C PRO A 351 -1.46 -19.80 7.68
N ASP A 352 -0.31 -20.26 8.18
CA ASP A 352 -0.10 -21.68 8.54
C ASP A 352 -0.79 -22.14 9.85
N SER A 353 -1.33 -21.22 10.65
CA SER A 353 -1.95 -21.55 11.94
C SER A 353 -3.32 -22.26 11.82
N ALA A 354 -3.88 -22.35 10.61
CA ALA A 354 -5.12 -23.08 10.34
C ALA A 354 -4.94 -24.61 10.23
N THR A 355 -3.72 -25.15 10.35
CA THR A 355 -3.46 -26.61 10.25
C THR A 355 -3.73 -27.40 11.54
N ALA A 356 -4.37 -26.81 12.55
CA ALA A 356 -4.75 -27.51 13.79
C ALA A 356 -6.24 -27.40 14.12
N MET A 357 -7.11 -27.70 13.15
CA MET A 357 -8.46 -28.18 13.48
C MET A 357 -8.46 -29.70 13.26
N PRO A 358 -8.57 -30.52 14.33
CA PRO A 358 -8.73 -31.96 14.15
C PRO A 358 -10.03 -32.19 13.38
N ALA A 359 -9.97 -33.01 12.33
CA ALA A 359 -11.18 -33.52 11.69
C ALA A 359 -12.04 -34.19 12.77
N ALA A 360 -13.17 -33.57 13.10
CA ALA A 360 -14.17 -34.16 13.98
C ALA A 360 -14.93 -35.21 13.16
N TYR A 361 -15.00 -36.41 13.73
CA TYR A 361 -15.70 -37.60 13.26
C TYR A 361 -17.21 -37.41 13.11
#